data_AF-A0A822Y599-F1
#
_entry.id   AF-A0A822Y599-F1
#
_cell.length_a   1.000
_cell.length_b   1.000
_cell.length_c   1.000
_cell.angle_alpha   90.00
_cell.angle_beta   90.00
_cell.angle_gamma   90.00
#
_symmetry.space_group_name_H-M   'P 1'
#
loop_
_entity.id
_entity.type
_entity.pdbx_description
1 polymer ?
#
loop_
_entity_poly.entity_id
_entity_poly.type
_entity_poly.pdbx_seq_one_letter_code
_entity_poly.pdbx_strand_id
1 'polypeptide(L)'
;MLAPLYNTRLTRIAFVVKGSGWWEMACLHISSQNQRGREGEGDGVQYEKGNSRVSSNTGFIIPLGHVFTVVASEKENLQIIVFGVNAQDNKRNFIARKEHNVMKQMDKEAKELAFDMGGVVLCSLSPEVEAAPQTQ
;
A
#
# COMPACT_ATOMS: atom_id res chain seq x y z
N MET A 1 -1.88 5.85 11.52
CA MET A 1 -1.26 5.09 10.40
C MET A 1 -1.86 5.56 9.08
N LEU A 2 -1.05 5.65 8.02
CA LEU A 2 -1.54 5.78 6.65
C LEU A 2 -1.96 4.40 6.14
N ALA A 3 -3.21 4.24 5.70
CA ALA A 3 -3.67 2.98 5.13
C ALA A 3 -2.78 2.54 3.93
N PRO A 4 -2.44 1.24 3.80
CA PRO A 4 -1.64 0.74 2.70
C PRO A 4 -2.19 1.15 1.34
N LEU A 5 -1.32 1.67 0.48
CA LEU A 5 -1.68 2.15 -0.85
C LEU A 5 -0.52 2.03 -1.82
N TYR A 6 -0.81 2.10 -3.12
CA TYR A 6 0.20 2.32 -4.16
C TYR A 6 -0.18 3.49 -5.07
N ASN A 7 0.80 4.04 -5.78
CA ASN A 7 0.61 5.09 -6.78
C ASN A 7 0.74 4.50 -8.19
N THR A 8 -0.10 4.90 -9.13
CA THR A 8 -0.03 4.37 -10.51
C THR A 8 1.14 4.91 -11.32
N ARG A 9 1.52 6.17 -11.12
CA ARG A 9 2.53 6.88 -11.95
C ARG A 9 3.55 7.67 -11.15
N LEU A 10 3.16 8.11 -9.96
CA LEU A 10 3.94 9.00 -9.10
C LEU A 10 5.01 8.25 -8.32
N THR A 11 6.25 8.72 -8.43
CA THR A 11 7.32 8.41 -7.46
C THR A 11 7.34 9.47 -6.37
N ARG A 12 7.35 9.07 -5.10
CA ARG A 12 7.36 9.98 -3.96
C ARG A 12 8.77 10.09 -3.39
N ILE A 13 9.21 11.31 -3.16
CA ILE A 13 10.40 11.64 -2.37
C ILE A 13 9.90 12.28 -1.08
N ALA A 14 10.02 11.56 0.03
CA ALA A 14 9.46 11.93 1.32
C ALA A 14 10.54 12.39 2.29
N PHE A 15 10.28 13.47 3.03
CA PHE A 15 11.15 13.99 4.08
C PHE A 15 10.35 14.15 5.38
N VAL A 16 10.84 13.56 6.46
CA VAL A 16 10.24 13.74 7.79
C VAL A 16 10.64 15.10 8.35
N VAL A 17 9.65 15.94 8.63
CA VAL A 17 9.87 17.28 9.19
C VAL A 17 9.67 17.32 10.69
N LYS A 18 8.84 16.44 11.25
CA LYS A 18 8.59 16.34 12.69
C LYS A 18 8.12 14.95 13.09
N GLY A 19 8.53 14.52 14.27
CA GLY A 19 8.10 13.28 14.89
C GLY A 19 8.89 12.06 14.45
N SER A 20 8.40 10.88 14.85
CA SER A 20 9.02 9.59 14.55
C SER A 20 8.00 8.53 14.17
N GLY A 21 8.49 7.46 13.54
CA GLY A 21 7.69 6.32 13.17
C GLY A 21 8.49 5.30 12.37
N TRP A 22 7.80 4.54 11.56
CA TRP A 22 8.40 3.62 10.59
C TRP A 22 7.56 3.56 9.32
N TRP A 23 8.17 3.10 8.25
CA TRP A 23 7.48 2.82 7.00
C TRP A 23 7.74 1.37 6.59
N GLU A 24 6.81 0.84 5.82
CA GLU A 24 6.93 -0.49 5.21
C GLU A 24 6.51 -0.40 3.75
N MET A 25 7.13 -1.23 2.91
CA MET A 25 6.88 -1.31 1.48
C MET A 25 7.09 -2.73 0.97
N ALA A 26 6.22 -3.16 0.06
CA ALA A 26 6.40 -4.40 -0.68
C ALA A 26 7.22 -4.11 -1.96
N CYS A 27 8.38 -4.74 -2.09
CA CYS A 27 9.33 -4.54 -3.18
C CYS A 27 9.46 -5.81 -4.04
N LEU A 28 9.24 -5.66 -5.34
CA LEU A 28 9.41 -6.73 -6.33
C LEU A 28 10.87 -6.92 -6.78
N HIS A 29 11.68 -5.87 -6.72
CA HIS A 29 13.01 -5.89 -7.35
C HIS A 29 14.10 -6.56 -6.53
N ILE A 30 13.98 -6.65 -5.20
CA ILE A 30 15.07 -7.17 -4.35
C ILE A 30 15.18 -8.70 -4.50
N SER A 31 14.06 -9.39 -4.76
CA SER A 31 14.05 -10.84 -5.05
C SER A 31 14.76 -11.17 -6.37
N SER A 32 14.63 -10.32 -7.40
CA SER A 32 15.26 -10.53 -8.72
C SER A 32 16.80 -10.50 -8.69
N GLN A 33 17.40 -9.80 -7.71
CA GLN A 33 18.85 -9.74 -7.57
C GLN A 33 19.40 -10.99 -6.86
N ASN A 34 18.63 -11.59 -5.96
CA ASN A 34 18.96 -12.84 -5.27
C ASN A 34 18.70 -14.10 -6.13
N GLN A 35 17.88 -14.01 -7.19
CA GLN A 35 17.55 -15.14 -8.05
C GLN A 35 18.59 -15.45 -9.15
N ARG A 36 19.63 -14.63 -9.33
CA ARG A 36 20.74 -14.96 -10.28
C ARG A 36 21.59 -16.19 -9.88
N GLY A 37 21.23 -16.90 -8.81
CA GLY A 37 21.99 -18.06 -8.31
C GLY A 37 21.17 -19.31 -7.95
N ARG A 38 19.87 -19.39 -8.22
CA ARG A 38 19.06 -20.59 -7.96
C ARG A 38 18.14 -20.90 -9.14
N GLU A 39 18.66 -21.66 -10.09
CA GLU A 39 17.84 -22.46 -11.00
C GLU A 39 17.19 -23.59 -10.17
N GLY A 40 15.87 -23.55 -10.03
CA GLY A 40 15.06 -24.66 -9.50
C GLY A 40 14.25 -24.32 -8.26
N GLU A 41 13.05 -23.75 -8.47
CA GLU A 41 11.76 -24.05 -7.79
C GLU A 41 10.80 -22.86 -7.96
N GLY A 42 9.80 -23.01 -8.84
CA GLY A 42 8.63 -22.12 -8.96
C GLY A 42 8.88 -20.76 -9.61
N ASP A 43 8.23 -20.53 -10.76
CA ASP A 43 8.11 -19.22 -11.43
C ASP A 43 7.17 -18.28 -10.64
N GLY A 44 7.57 -17.97 -9.40
CA GLY A 44 6.78 -17.22 -8.44
C GLY A 44 7.41 -15.85 -8.18
N VAL A 45 6.63 -14.79 -8.39
CA VAL A 45 7.02 -13.43 -8.03
C VAL A 45 7.03 -13.29 -6.51
N GLN A 46 8.23 -13.14 -5.92
CA GLN A 46 8.38 -12.91 -4.47
C GLN A 46 8.49 -11.42 -4.16
N TYR A 47 7.66 -10.96 -3.22
CA TYR A 47 7.75 -9.63 -2.65
C TYR A 47 8.64 -9.64 -1.41
N GLU A 48 9.61 -8.73 -1.37
CA GLU A 48 10.41 -8.49 -0.17
C GLU A 48 9.90 -7.28 0.61
N LYS A 49 10.01 -7.35 1.94
CA LYS A 49 9.60 -6.25 2.83
C LYS A 49 10.74 -5.24 2.97
N GLY A 50 10.63 -4.10 2.29
CA GLY A 50 11.41 -2.91 2.62
C GLY A 50 10.82 -2.24 3.85
N ASN A 51 11.63 -1.96 4.87
CA ASN A 51 11.18 -1.18 6.03
C ASN A 51 12.34 -0.38 6.63
N SER A 52 12.01 0.69 7.33
CA SER A 52 12.97 1.40 8.18
C SER A 52 12.26 2.29 9.20
N ARG A 53 12.95 2.59 10.30
CA ARG A 53 12.55 3.66 11.22
C ARG A 53 12.82 5.02 10.58
N VAL A 54 11.98 5.99 10.89
CA VAL A 54 12.12 7.36 10.40
C VAL A 54 11.91 8.34 11.53
N SER A 55 12.67 9.42 11.50
CA SER A 55 12.58 10.56 12.42
C SER A 55 12.88 11.84 11.65
N SER A 56 12.69 13.00 12.29
CA SER A 56 13.07 14.30 11.72
C SER A 56 14.42 14.25 10.98
N ASN A 57 14.46 14.82 9.78
CA ASN A 57 15.59 14.83 8.85
C ASN A 57 15.86 13.51 8.12
N THR A 58 14.99 12.50 8.26
CA THR A 58 15.06 11.28 7.43
C THR A 58 14.37 11.50 6.09
N GLY A 59 15.07 11.17 4.99
CA GLY A 59 14.50 11.12 3.64
C GLY A 59 14.37 9.69 3.13
N PHE A 60 13.30 9.39 2.39
CA PHE A 60 13.10 8.08 1.75
C PHE A 60 12.29 8.19 0.46
N ILE A 61 12.44 7.19 -0.42
CA ILE A 61 11.82 7.18 -1.75
C ILE A 61 10.83 6.01 -1.82
N ILE A 62 9.65 6.28 -2.36
CA ILE A 62 8.65 5.27 -2.69
C ILE A 62 8.44 5.31 -4.20
N PRO A 63 8.91 4.29 -4.94
CA PRO A 63 8.70 4.20 -6.37
C PRO A 63 7.22 4.04 -6.72
N LEU A 64 6.87 4.37 -7.96
CA LEU A 64 5.55 4.05 -8.51
C LEU A 64 5.28 2.54 -8.48
N GLY A 65 4.01 2.15 -8.40
CA GLY A 65 3.57 0.76 -8.35
C GLY A 65 3.82 0.01 -7.03
N HIS A 66 4.64 0.57 -6.12
CA HIS A 66 4.95 -0.10 -4.85
C HIS A 66 3.86 0.16 -3.82
N VAL A 67 3.43 -0.90 -3.14
CA VAL A 67 2.52 -0.81 -2.00
C VAL A 67 3.33 -0.39 -0.78
N PHE A 68 2.90 0.65 -0.09
CA PHE A 68 3.58 1.13 1.11
C PHE A 68 2.58 1.61 2.17
N THR A 69 3.08 1.71 3.40
CA THR A 69 2.40 2.30 4.55
C THR A 69 3.39 3.09 5.39
N VAL A 70 2.88 4.05 6.16
CA VAL A 70 3.67 4.80 7.13
C VAL A 70 2.91 4.85 8.45
N VAL A 71 3.59 4.53 9.53
CA VAL A 71 3.03 4.43 10.87
C VAL A 71 3.77 5.43 11.76
N ALA A 72 3.00 6.32 12.40
CA ALA A 72 3.54 7.19 13.44
C ALA A 72 3.77 6.40 14.72
N SER A 73 4.80 6.73 15.47
CA SER A 73 4.99 6.24 16.84
C SER A 73 3.81 6.65 17.73
N GLU A 74 3.50 5.86 18.76
CA GLU A 74 2.35 6.11 19.65
C GLU A 74 2.40 7.46 20.39
N LYS A 75 3.61 7.99 20.60
CA LYS A 75 3.86 9.13 21.49
C LYS A 75 3.73 10.48 20.80
N GLU A 76 3.78 10.53 19.47
CA GLU A 76 3.86 11.79 18.74
C GLU A 76 3.33 11.70 17.31
N ASN A 77 2.89 12.84 16.79
CA ASN A 77 2.47 12.96 15.40
C ASN A 77 3.69 12.94 14.47
N LEU A 78 3.62 12.10 13.43
CA LEU A 78 4.60 12.07 12.35
C LEU A 78 4.15 13.00 11.21
N GLN A 79 4.97 14.00 10.89
CA GLN A 79 4.74 14.95 9.80
C GLN A 79 5.78 14.76 8.71
N ILE A 80 5.32 14.63 7.47
CA ILE A 80 6.15 14.31 6.31
C ILE A 80 5.78 15.24 5.16
N ILE A 81 6.77 15.87 4.55
CA ILE A 81 6.62 16.57 3.27
C ILE A 81 6.96 15.58 2.15
N VAL A 82 6.13 15.56 1.11
CA VAL A 82 6.29 14.64 -0.02
C VAL A 82 6.35 15.41 -1.32
N PHE A 83 7.45 15.26 -2.04
CA PHE A 83 7.59 15.70 -3.42
C PHE A 83 7.20 14.59 -4.37
N GLY A 84 6.41 14.95 -5.37
CA GLY A 84 5.86 14.05 -6.35
C GLY A 84 6.53 14.18 -7.70
N VAL A 85 7.24 13.16 -8.15
CA VAL A 85 7.81 13.10 -9.50
C VAL A 85 6.83 12.34 -10.41
N ASN A 86 6.57 12.88 -11.61
CA ASN A 86 5.60 12.34 -12.58
C ASN A 86 4.16 12.22 -12.00
N ALA A 87 3.67 13.32 -11.44
CA ALA A 87 2.38 13.36 -10.74
C ALA A 87 1.15 13.44 -11.65
N GLN A 88 1.33 13.80 -12.92
CA GLN A 88 0.22 13.95 -13.86
C GLN A 88 -0.53 12.63 -14.01
N ASP A 89 -1.87 12.71 -13.91
CA ASP A 89 -2.80 11.58 -13.98
C ASP A 89 -2.51 10.42 -13.01
N ASN A 90 -1.80 10.70 -11.92
CA ASN A 90 -1.53 9.71 -10.90
C ASN A 90 -2.78 9.42 -10.05
N LYS A 91 -3.09 8.13 -9.88
CA LYS A 91 -4.13 7.66 -8.96
C LYS A 91 -3.49 7.06 -7.72
N ARG A 92 -4.09 7.33 -6.56
CA ARG A 92 -3.74 6.72 -5.28
C ARG A 92 -4.73 5.60 -5.01
N ASN A 93 -4.25 4.36 -5.02
CA ASN A 93 -5.08 3.18 -4.85
C ASN A 93 -4.86 2.61 -3.46
N PHE A 94 -5.82 2.82 -2.57
CA PHE A 94 -5.79 2.23 -1.23
C PHE A 94 -6.20 0.77 -1.29
N ILE A 95 -5.57 -0.06 -0.45
CA ILE A 95 -5.87 -1.50 -0.35
C ILE A 95 -6.74 -1.77 0.88
N ALA A 96 -6.43 -1.13 2.01
CA ALA A 96 -7.12 -1.36 3.28
C ALA A 96 -7.63 -0.06 3.92
N ARG A 97 -8.72 0.48 3.37
CA ARG A 97 -9.45 1.64 3.91
C ARG A 97 -10.95 1.38 3.86
N LYS A 98 -11.73 1.89 4.82
CA LYS A 98 -13.20 1.72 4.82
C LYS A 98 -13.85 2.15 3.50
N GLU A 99 -13.39 3.25 2.91
CA GLU A 99 -13.91 3.77 1.65
C GLU A 99 -12.78 3.95 0.62
N HIS A 100 -13.15 3.95 -0.66
CA HIS A 100 -12.23 4.20 -1.78
C HIS A 100 -10.98 3.30 -1.78
N ASN A 101 -11.17 2.01 -1.55
CA ASN A 101 -10.14 1.00 -1.71
C ASN A 101 -10.42 0.12 -2.95
N VAL A 102 -9.38 -0.51 -3.50
CA VAL A 102 -9.48 -1.34 -4.71
C VAL A 102 -10.29 -2.62 -4.50
N MET A 103 -10.32 -3.17 -3.29
CA MET A 103 -11.11 -4.36 -2.97
C MET A 103 -12.60 -4.09 -3.13
N LYS A 104 -13.07 -2.88 -2.82
CA LYS A 104 -14.48 -2.50 -3.03
C LYS A 104 -14.89 -2.41 -4.51
N GLN A 105 -13.94 -2.34 -5.43
CA GLN A 105 -14.21 -2.34 -6.88
C GLN A 105 -14.24 -3.76 -7.46
N MET A 106 -13.91 -4.78 -6.65
CA MET A 106 -13.99 -6.17 -7.05
C MET A 106 -15.35 -6.76 -6.67
N ASP A 107 -15.94 -7.49 -7.61
CA ASP A 107 -17.14 -8.28 -7.38
C ASP A 107 -16.90 -9.37 -6.33
N LYS A 108 -17.98 -9.87 -5.74
CA LYS A 108 -17.92 -10.88 -4.67
C LYS A 108 -17.26 -12.17 -5.16
N GLU A 109 -17.60 -12.61 -6.36
CA GLU A 109 -17.11 -13.83 -6.97
C GLU A 109 -15.60 -13.72 -7.27
N ALA A 110 -15.15 -12.54 -7.71
CA ALA A 110 -13.72 -12.26 -7.93
C ALA A 110 -12.92 -12.29 -6.62
N LYS A 111 -13.50 -11.80 -5.52
CA LYS A 111 -12.92 -11.90 -4.17
C LYS A 111 -12.86 -13.34 -3.69
N GLU A 112 -13.94 -14.11 -3.86
CA GLU A 112 -13.98 -15.52 -3.50
C GLU A 112 -12.87 -16.31 -4.19
N LEU A 113 -12.72 -16.12 -5.50
CA LEU A 113 -11.69 -16.79 -6.29
C LEU A 113 -10.28 -16.33 -5.91
N ALA A 114 -10.07 -15.03 -5.65
CA ALA A 114 -8.74 -14.49 -5.39
C ALA A 114 -8.16 -14.91 -4.02
N PHE A 115 -9.02 -15.12 -3.02
CA PHE A 115 -8.59 -15.42 -1.65
C PHE A 115 -8.90 -16.85 -1.21
N ASP A 116 -9.55 -17.65 -2.05
CA ASP A 116 -10.02 -19.01 -1.73
C ASP A 116 -10.77 -19.04 -0.38
N MET A 117 -11.62 -18.03 -0.16
CA MET A 117 -12.42 -17.84 1.05
C MET A 117 -13.85 -17.48 0.68
N GLY A 118 -14.82 -17.92 1.48
CA GLY A 118 -16.24 -17.60 1.25
C GLY A 118 -16.49 -16.09 1.25
N GLY A 119 -17.18 -15.56 0.24
CA GLY A 119 -17.20 -14.12 -0.06
C GLY A 119 -17.95 -13.29 0.95
N VAL A 120 -18.84 -13.91 1.73
CA VAL A 120 -19.50 -13.27 2.87
C VAL A 120 -18.49 -12.93 3.98
N VAL A 121 -17.48 -13.79 4.19
CA VAL A 121 -16.40 -13.54 5.16
C VAL A 121 -15.48 -12.43 4.64
N LEU A 122 -15.20 -12.39 3.34
CA LEU A 122 -14.32 -11.37 2.78
C LEU A 122 -14.98 -9.98 2.71
N CYS A 123 -16.27 -9.92 2.38
CA CYS A 123 -17.02 -8.67 2.37
C CYS A 123 -17.24 -8.12 3.79
N SER A 124 -17.43 -8.97 4.81
CA SER A 124 -17.56 -8.50 6.20
C SER A 124 -16.25 -7.91 6.78
N LEU A 125 -15.08 -8.34 6.26
CA LEU A 125 -13.78 -7.72 6.57
C LEU A 125 -13.56 -6.37 5.85
N SER A 126 -14.38 -6.08 4.83
CA SER A 126 -14.35 -4.84 4.05
C SER A 126 -15.60 -4.02 4.40
N PRO A 127 -15.60 -3.16 5.44
CA PRO A 127 -16.82 -2.53 5.94
C PRO A 127 -17.64 -1.90 4.82
N GLU A 128 -18.75 -2.52 4.46
CA GLU A 128 -19.67 -2.05 3.43
C GLU A 128 -20.30 -0.74 3.92
N VAL A 129 -20.41 0.24 3.02
CA VAL A 129 -21.32 1.35 3.23
C VAL A 129 -22.60 0.91 2.56
N GLU A 130 -23.60 0.61 3.37
CA GLU A 130 -24.99 0.56 2.93
C GLU A 130 -25.29 1.92 2.30
N ALA A 131 -25.43 1.95 0.97
CA ALA A 131 -25.85 3.13 0.26
C ALA A 131 -27.31 3.39 0.66
N ALA A 132 -27.53 4.35 1.54
CA ALA A 132 -28.88 4.87 1.79
C ALA A 132 -29.46 5.34 0.45
N PRO A 133 -30.73 5.00 0.13
CA PRO A 133 -31.33 5.40 -1.13
C PRO A 133 -31.44 6.93 -1.18
N GLN A 134 -30.81 7.54 -2.18
CA GLN A 134 -31.07 8.94 -2.48
C GLN A 134 -32.51 9.06 -2.93
N THR A 135 -33.34 9.65 -2.07
CA THR A 135 -34.70 10.03 -2.43
C THR A 135 -34.61 11.35 -3.19
N GLN A 136 -35.27 11.37 -4.33
CA GLN A 136 -35.31 12.44 -5.33
C GLN A 136 -36.03 13.68 -4.81
#